data_AF-A0A972KX18-F1
#
_entry.id   AF-A0A972KX18-F1
#
_cell.length_a   1.000
_cell.length_b   1.000
_cell.length_c   1.000
_cell.angle_alpha   90.00
_cell.angle_beta   90.00
_cell.angle_gamma   90.00
#
_symmetry.space_group_name_H-M   'P 1'
#
loop_
_entity.id
_entity.type
_entity.pdbx_description
1 polymer ?
#
loop_
_entity_poly.entity_id
_entity_poly.type
_entity_poly.pdbx_seq_one_letter_code
_entity_poly.pdbx_strand_id
1 'polypeptide(L)'
;MYWTENANKESKLEIPDDVVDLSFKLDCKCLVNDHVWELSQAIRGILPWLADERYVGIHHIHGAESMNGWNRPEEADSLIHLSRRTRLTLRVPALRVEDALKLEDKTLDVAGMQLKIGRSSIKLLSLYEVQYSRYILTRPDICEEEFLKDAVAELKKLGISPRKLLSGKTQSFRVPDGEITTRSLMVADLEPMEAIRLEEVGIGEGRLLGCGLFMPHKGIKHAKES
;
A
#
# COMPACT_ATOMS: atom_id res chain seq x y z
N MET A 1 -15.99 29.60 -43.93
CA MET A 1 -15.02 29.20 -42.89
C MET A 1 -15.73 28.18 -42.02
N TYR A 2 -15.42 26.90 -42.21
CA TYR A 2 -16.10 25.80 -41.52
C TYR A 2 -15.50 25.69 -40.11
N TRP A 3 -16.24 26.17 -39.11
CA TRP A 3 -15.95 25.92 -37.70
C TRP A 3 -16.66 24.63 -37.29
N THR A 4 -15.91 23.55 -37.11
CA THR A 4 -16.32 22.49 -36.20
C THR A 4 -15.89 22.90 -34.81
N GLU A 5 -16.82 23.46 -34.05
CA GLU A 5 -16.75 23.39 -32.59
C GLU A 5 -16.70 21.89 -32.27
N ASN A 6 -15.52 21.39 -31.91
CA ASN A 6 -15.39 20.03 -31.41
C ASN A 6 -16.25 19.94 -30.15
N ALA A 7 -17.36 19.22 -30.32
CA ALA A 7 -18.27 18.85 -29.27
C ALA A 7 -17.47 18.31 -28.06
N ASN A 8 -17.53 19.08 -26.97
CA ASN A 8 -17.98 18.61 -25.67
C ASN A 8 -17.71 17.11 -25.37
N LYS A 9 -16.64 16.85 -24.61
CA LYS A 9 -16.54 15.91 -23.47
C LYS A 9 -15.06 15.64 -23.19
N GLU A 10 -14.51 16.30 -22.18
CA GLU A 10 -13.56 15.58 -21.33
C GLU A 10 -14.30 14.33 -20.87
N SER A 11 -14.03 13.18 -21.48
CA SER A 11 -14.47 11.90 -20.92
C SER A 11 -13.77 11.81 -19.58
N LYS A 12 -14.45 12.20 -18.49
CA LYS A 12 -13.97 11.96 -17.14
C LYS A 12 -13.68 10.47 -17.08
N LEU A 13 -12.39 10.12 -16.99
CA LEU A 13 -11.96 8.75 -16.83
C LEU A 13 -12.66 8.22 -15.58
N GLU A 14 -13.48 7.20 -15.76
CA GLU A 14 -14.17 6.53 -14.67
C GLU A 14 -13.15 5.64 -13.94
N ILE A 15 -13.13 5.74 -12.62
CA ILE A 15 -12.25 4.92 -11.80
C ILE A 15 -12.95 3.57 -11.64
N PRO A 16 -12.36 2.46 -12.10
CA PRO A 16 -12.94 1.14 -11.88
C PRO A 16 -13.11 0.86 -10.39
N ASP A 17 -14.18 0.13 -10.06
CA ASP A 17 -14.46 -0.33 -8.71
C ASP A 17 -14.19 -1.83 -8.51
N ASP A 18 -13.57 -2.50 -9.50
CA ASP A 18 -13.23 -3.93 -9.45
C ASP A 18 -12.37 -4.30 -8.24
N VAL A 19 -11.50 -3.38 -7.80
CA VAL A 19 -10.66 -3.49 -6.60
C VAL A 19 -10.77 -2.18 -5.82
N VAL A 20 -10.94 -2.30 -4.51
CA VAL A 20 -11.14 -1.17 -3.61
C VAL A 20 -10.30 -1.29 -2.35
N ASP A 21 -10.04 -0.15 -1.71
CA ASP A 21 -9.42 -0.09 -0.39
C ASP A 21 -10.49 0.05 0.69
N LEU A 22 -10.57 -0.93 1.58
CA LEU A 22 -11.36 -0.88 2.80
C LEU A 22 -10.54 -0.27 3.93
N SER A 23 -10.95 0.92 4.39
CA SER A 23 -10.26 1.68 5.43
C SER A 23 -11.00 1.58 6.77
N PHE A 24 -10.56 0.67 7.63
CA PHE A 24 -11.14 0.41 8.96
C PHE A 24 -10.67 1.41 10.00
N LYS A 25 -11.60 1.89 10.84
CA LYS A 25 -11.26 2.59 12.08
C LYS A 25 -10.56 1.64 13.04
N LEU A 26 -9.64 2.18 13.83
CA LEU A 26 -8.91 1.43 14.85
C LEU A 26 -9.14 2.07 16.22
N ASP A 27 -9.33 1.23 17.22
CA ASP A 27 -9.22 1.60 18.64
C ASP A 27 -8.09 0.79 19.27
N CYS A 28 -6.94 1.44 19.36
CA CYS A 28 -5.70 0.90 19.92
C CYS A 28 -4.76 2.07 20.22
N LYS A 29 -4.04 2.01 21.34
CA LYS A 29 -3.12 3.08 21.76
C LYS A 29 -1.76 2.99 21.06
N CYS A 30 -1.25 1.78 20.90
CA CYS A 30 0.05 1.52 20.30
C CYS A 30 0.14 0.11 19.74
N LEU A 31 1.08 -0.08 18.82
CA LEU A 31 1.49 -1.38 18.30
C LEU A 31 3.01 -1.50 18.42
N VAL A 32 3.52 -2.71 18.33
CA VAL A 32 4.96 -2.93 18.11
C VAL A 32 5.36 -2.37 16.74
N ASN A 33 6.55 -1.80 16.63
CA ASN A 33 7.04 -1.14 15.43
C ASN A 33 7.09 -2.12 14.26
N ASP A 34 7.64 -3.31 14.50
CA ASP A 34 7.56 -4.46 13.62
C ASP A 34 6.38 -5.36 14.03
N HIS A 35 5.21 -5.13 13.45
CA HIS A 35 3.98 -5.91 13.69
C HIS A 35 3.49 -6.62 12.43
N VAL A 36 4.32 -6.66 11.38
CA VAL A 36 3.88 -6.98 10.01
C VAL A 36 3.38 -8.42 9.93
N TRP A 37 4.16 -9.35 10.49
CA TRP A 37 3.82 -10.76 10.51
C TRP A 37 2.57 -11.02 11.36
N GLU A 38 2.56 -10.55 12.61
CA GLU A 38 1.48 -10.79 13.57
C GLU A 38 0.16 -10.19 13.09
N LEU A 39 0.20 -9.00 12.49
CA LEU A 39 -0.99 -8.38 11.88
C LEU A 39 -1.53 -9.24 10.73
N SER A 40 -0.66 -9.71 9.85
CA SER A 40 -1.04 -10.59 8.74
C SER A 40 -1.70 -11.88 9.25
N GLN A 41 -1.09 -12.54 10.24
CA GLN A 41 -1.63 -13.77 10.82
C GLN A 41 -2.97 -13.54 11.52
N ALA A 42 -3.08 -12.48 12.33
CA ALA A 42 -4.31 -12.16 13.06
C ALA A 42 -5.48 -11.90 12.10
N ILE A 43 -5.25 -11.16 11.01
CA ILE A 43 -6.28 -10.91 9.99
C ILE A 43 -6.64 -12.20 9.25
N ARG A 44 -5.65 -13.00 8.83
CA ARG A 44 -5.87 -14.27 8.12
C ARG A 44 -6.57 -15.32 8.98
N GLY A 45 -6.40 -15.28 10.30
CA GLY A 45 -7.15 -16.13 11.23
C GLY A 45 -8.66 -15.89 11.17
N ILE A 46 -9.08 -14.68 10.83
CA ILE A 46 -10.50 -14.30 10.68
C ILE A 46 -10.95 -14.42 9.22
N LEU A 47 -10.08 -14.04 8.29
CA LEU A 47 -10.32 -13.99 6.85
C LEU A 47 -9.35 -14.95 6.12
N PRO A 48 -9.50 -16.28 6.26
CA PRO A 48 -8.55 -17.24 5.69
C PRO A 48 -8.48 -17.19 4.17
N TRP A 49 -9.59 -16.80 3.52
CA TRP A 49 -9.70 -16.68 2.07
C TRP A 49 -8.74 -15.66 1.44
N LEU A 50 -8.16 -14.74 2.23
CA LEU A 50 -7.19 -13.78 1.73
C LEU A 50 -5.96 -14.46 1.11
N ALA A 51 -5.63 -15.69 1.54
CA ALA A 51 -4.51 -16.46 1.03
C ALA A 51 -4.67 -16.89 -0.44
N ASP A 52 -5.91 -17.05 -0.90
CA ASP A 52 -6.22 -17.58 -2.23
C ASP A 52 -6.63 -16.48 -3.23
N GLU A 53 -6.65 -15.22 -2.79
CA GLU A 53 -7.15 -14.09 -3.57
C GLU A 53 -6.02 -13.19 -4.07
N ARG A 54 -5.88 -13.09 -5.39
CA ARG A 54 -4.75 -12.42 -6.04
C ARG A 54 -4.68 -10.92 -5.77
N TYR A 55 -5.83 -10.25 -5.75
CA TYR A 55 -5.90 -8.78 -5.64
C TYR A 55 -5.95 -8.30 -4.19
N VAL A 56 -5.74 -9.18 -3.23
CA VAL A 56 -5.72 -8.81 -1.81
C VAL A 56 -4.39 -8.21 -1.40
N GLY A 57 -4.44 -7.19 -0.55
CA GLY A 57 -3.28 -6.61 0.11
C GLY A 57 -3.60 -6.16 1.54
N ILE A 58 -2.68 -6.39 2.47
CA ILE A 58 -2.78 -5.90 3.85
C ILE A 58 -1.79 -4.74 4.01
N HIS A 59 -2.28 -3.50 4.09
CA HIS A 59 -1.39 -2.36 4.31
C HIS A 59 -0.89 -2.31 5.74
N HIS A 60 0.37 -1.90 5.91
CA HIS A 60 0.96 -1.67 7.23
C HIS A 60 0.25 -0.56 7.99
N ILE A 61 0.22 -0.65 9.32
CA ILE A 61 -0.31 0.40 10.18
C ILE A 61 0.85 1.33 10.56
N HIS A 62 0.80 2.56 10.06
CA HIS A 62 1.84 3.56 10.35
C HIS A 62 1.43 4.48 11.51
N GLY A 63 2.34 4.63 12.48
CA GLY A 63 2.35 5.74 13.43
C GLY A 63 2.94 7.01 12.82
N ALA A 64 3.08 8.07 13.61
CA ALA A 64 3.82 9.25 13.18
C ALA A 64 5.31 8.91 12.94
N GLU A 65 5.87 9.33 11.79
CA GLU A 65 7.30 9.13 11.49
C GLU A 65 8.19 10.12 12.25
N SER A 66 7.76 11.38 12.36
CA SER A 66 8.34 12.39 13.25
C SER A 66 7.31 13.48 13.56
N MET A 67 7.38 14.06 14.78
CA MET A 67 6.56 15.23 15.15
C MET A 67 7.21 15.97 16.33
N ASN A 68 7.43 17.28 16.20
CA ASN A 68 7.90 18.15 17.29
C ASN A 68 9.16 17.64 18.04
N GLY A 69 10.15 17.12 17.31
CA GLY A 69 11.37 16.57 17.90
C GLY A 69 11.26 15.12 18.40
N TRP A 70 10.08 14.51 18.32
CA TRP A 70 9.92 13.06 18.49
C TRP A 70 10.27 12.36 17.18
N ASN A 71 11.25 11.46 17.23
CA ASN A 71 11.58 10.55 16.15
C ASN A 71 10.97 9.19 16.44
N ARG A 72 10.45 8.54 15.40
CA ARG A 72 10.00 7.15 15.51
C ARG A 72 11.17 6.28 15.96
N PRO A 73 10.99 5.45 17.01
CA PRO A 73 12.03 4.52 17.41
C PRO A 73 12.29 3.49 16.31
N GLU A 74 13.56 3.17 16.11
CA GLU A 74 14.02 2.31 15.00
C GLU A 74 13.99 0.83 15.40
N GLU A 75 14.00 0.52 16.70
CA GLU A 75 14.02 -0.85 17.19
C GLU A 75 12.70 -1.56 16.85
N ALA A 76 12.80 -2.83 16.43
CA ALA A 76 11.63 -3.64 16.05
C ALA A 76 10.60 -3.77 17.18
N ASP A 77 11.08 -3.97 18.42
CA ASP A 77 10.24 -4.20 19.60
C ASP A 77 9.71 -2.90 20.24
N SER A 78 10.09 -1.73 19.69
CA SER A 78 9.62 -0.45 20.19
C SER A 78 8.14 -0.23 19.91
N LEU A 79 7.48 0.60 20.71
CA LEU A 79 6.06 0.89 20.53
C LEU A 79 5.84 2.12 19.65
N ILE A 80 4.97 1.99 18.66
CA ILE A 80 4.45 3.09 17.86
C ILE A 80 3.10 3.53 18.38
N HIS A 81 2.95 4.82 18.69
CA HIS A 81 1.67 5.36 19.14
C HIS A 81 0.75 5.64 17.95
N LEU A 82 -0.49 5.14 18.05
CA LEU A 82 -1.49 5.35 17.02
C LEU A 82 -2.36 6.55 17.37
N SER A 83 -2.67 7.35 16.36
CA SER A 83 -3.61 8.45 16.50
C SER A 83 -5.00 8.00 16.11
N ARG A 84 -6.04 8.75 16.50
CA ARG A 84 -7.43 8.47 16.09
C ARG A 84 -7.66 8.51 14.58
N ARG A 85 -6.73 9.08 13.80
CA ARG A 85 -6.79 9.12 12.33
C ARG A 85 -6.14 7.91 11.67
N THR A 86 -5.39 7.11 12.41
CA THR A 86 -4.77 5.89 11.90
C THR A 86 -5.86 4.89 11.51
N ARG A 87 -5.63 4.17 10.42
CA ARG A 87 -6.55 3.19 9.84
C ARG A 87 -5.79 1.91 9.52
N LEU A 88 -6.50 0.78 9.58
CA LEU A 88 -6.09 -0.43 8.88
C LEU A 88 -6.69 -0.37 7.49
N THR A 89 -5.89 -0.65 6.47
CA THR A 89 -6.38 -0.68 5.08
C THR A 89 -6.18 -2.06 4.50
N LEU A 90 -7.25 -2.64 3.96
CA LEU A 90 -7.21 -3.84 3.14
C LEU A 90 -7.57 -3.48 1.71
N ARG A 91 -6.71 -3.84 0.76
CA ARG A 91 -7.06 -3.83 -0.66
C ARG A 91 -7.73 -5.15 -1.00
N VAL A 92 -8.92 -5.13 -1.60
CA VAL A 92 -9.71 -6.33 -1.91
C VAL A 92 -10.47 -6.17 -3.23
N PRO A 93 -10.77 -7.27 -3.95
CA PRO A 93 -11.77 -7.21 -5.03
C PRO A 93 -13.13 -6.74 -4.51
N ALA A 94 -13.89 -5.96 -5.28
CA ALA A 94 -15.23 -5.51 -4.90
C ALA A 94 -16.16 -6.66 -4.53
N LEU A 95 -16.06 -7.78 -5.26
CA LEU A 95 -16.84 -9.00 -4.99
C LEU A 95 -16.57 -9.61 -3.61
N ARG A 96 -15.46 -9.26 -2.95
CA ARG A 96 -15.05 -9.78 -1.63
C ARG A 96 -15.20 -8.75 -0.51
N VAL A 97 -15.81 -7.59 -0.79
CA VAL A 97 -16.01 -6.54 0.22
C VAL A 97 -16.82 -7.07 1.40
N GLU A 98 -17.97 -7.70 1.16
CA GLU A 98 -18.81 -8.26 2.23
C GLU A 98 -18.08 -9.32 3.06
N ASP A 99 -17.20 -10.10 2.44
CA ASP A 99 -16.35 -11.05 3.17
C ASP A 99 -15.34 -10.33 4.06
N ALA A 100 -14.71 -9.27 3.58
CA ALA A 100 -13.75 -8.48 4.35
C ALA A 100 -14.41 -7.66 5.48
N LEU A 101 -15.68 -7.27 5.32
CA LEU A 101 -16.45 -6.59 6.38
C LEU A 101 -16.67 -7.45 7.62
N LYS A 102 -16.47 -8.77 7.56
CA LYS A 102 -16.47 -9.67 8.74
C LYS A 102 -15.38 -9.32 9.77
N LEU A 103 -14.42 -8.48 9.40
CA LEU A 103 -13.41 -7.92 10.29
C LEU A 103 -13.95 -6.80 11.19
N GLU A 104 -15.06 -6.15 10.83
CA GLU A 104 -15.66 -5.11 11.67
C GLU A 104 -16.06 -5.66 13.04
N ASP A 105 -15.88 -4.83 14.07
CA ASP A 105 -16.18 -5.14 15.48
C ASP A 105 -15.36 -6.31 16.07
N LYS A 106 -14.37 -6.83 15.34
CA LYS A 106 -13.40 -7.81 15.85
C LYS A 106 -12.30 -7.13 16.66
N THR A 107 -11.67 -7.90 17.53
CA THR A 107 -10.45 -7.52 18.23
C THR A 107 -9.35 -8.49 17.80
N LEU A 108 -8.26 -7.95 17.28
CA LEU A 108 -7.06 -8.70 16.91
C LEU A 108 -6.04 -8.62 18.03
N ASP A 109 -5.39 -9.74 18.34
CA ASP A 109 -4.15 -9.73 19.11
C ASP A 109 -2.98 -9.63 18.13
N VAL A 110 -2.26 -8.51 18.19
CA VAL A 110 -1.11 -8.23 17.33
C VAL A 110 0.11 -8.02 18.22
N ALA A 111 0.96 -9.04 18.32
CA ALA A 111 2.14 -9.04 19.19
C ALA A 111 1.82 -8.71 20.67
N GLY A 112 0.71 -9.24 21.21
CA GLY A 112 0.24 -8.98 22.57
C GLY A 112 -0.59 -7.70 22.72
N MET A 113 -0.78 -6.95 21.63
CA MET A 113 -1.52 -5.69 21.62
C MET A 113 -2.95 -5.92 21.10
N GLN A 114 -3.93 -5.50 21.90
CA GLN A 114 -5.34 -5.60 21.51
C GLN A 114 -5.71 -4.46 20.55
N LEU A 115 -5.99 -4.83 19.30
CA LEU A 115 -6.37 -3.93 18.22
C LEU A 115 -7.85 -4.14 17.90
N LYS A 116 -8.72 -3.25 18.39
CA LYS A 116 -10.14 -3.30 18.07
C LYS A 116 -10.41 -2.65 16.72
N ILE A 117 -11.05 -3.40 15.83
CA ILE A 117 -11.44 -2.96 14.49
C ILE A 117 -12.84 -2.38 14.54
N GLY A 118 -12.99 -1.15 14.06
CA GLY A 118 -14.26 -0.46 13.93
C GLY A 118 -14.78 -0.45 12.49
N ARG A 119 -15.83 0.35 12.26
CA ARG A 119 -16.43 0.53 10.93
C ARG A 119 -15.40 0.94 9.87
N SER A 120 -15.59 0.38 8.68
CA SER A 120 -14.82 0.66 7.48
C SER A 120 -15.48 1.72 6.60
N SER A 121 -14.73 2.17 5.62
CA SER A 121 -15.22 2.96 4.49
C SER A 121 -14.54 2.44 3.23
N ILE A 122 -15.30 2.29 2.16
CA ILE A 122 -14.79 1.93 0.83
C ILE A 122 -14.12 3.17 0.21
N LYS A 123 -12.97 2.97 -0.41
CA LYS A 123 -12.27 3.97 -1.21
C LYS A 123 -11.91 3.35 -2.55
N LEU A 124 -12.25 4.06 -3.62
CA LEU A 124 -11.74 3.73 -4.95
C LEU A 124 -10.23 4.04 -5.02
N LEU A 125 -9.56 3.35 -5.94
CA LEU A 125 -8.16 3.59 -6.28
C LEU A 125 -8.00 4.95 -6.98
N SER A 126 -6.76 5.31 -7.33
CA SER A 126 -6.49 6.66 -7.82
C SER A 126 -5.91 6.74 -9.23
N LEU A 127 -6.22 7.84 -9.91
CA LEU A 127 -5.65 8.18 -11.22
C LEU A 127 -4.35 8.99 -11.09
N TYR A 128 -3.76 9.09 -9.89
CA TYR A 128 -2.52 9.87 -9.72
C TYR A 128 -1.36 9.21 -10.45
N GLU A 129 -0.68 10.00 -11.28
CA GLU A 129 0.47 9.58 -12.10
C GLU A 129 1.69 9.16 -11.28
N VAL A 130 1.74 9.53 -9.99
CA VAL A 130 2.82 9.18 -9.07
C VAL A 130 2.31 8.16 -8.06
N GLN A 131 2.89 6.98 -8.12
CA GLN A 131 2.60 5.85 -7.25
C GLN A 131 3.82 5.51 -6.42
N TYR A 132 3.59 5.13 -5.16
CA TYR A 132 4.65 4.80 -4.23
C TYR A 132 4.32 3.54 -3.46
N SER A 133 5.24 2.59 -3.49
CA SER A 133 5.26 1.46 -2.56
C SER A 133 6.37 1.68 -1.54
N ARG A 134 6.02 1.57 -0.27
CA ARG A 134 7.00 1.60 0.83
C ARG A 134 7.84 0.33 0.87
N TYR A 135 7.29 -0.79 0.40
CA TYR A 135 7.84 -2.12 0.64
C TYR A 135 7.77 -2.94 -0.65
N ILE A 136 8.88 -3.10 -1.35
CA ILE A 136 9.04 -4.13 -2.38
C ILE A 136 10.02 -5.16 -1.84
N LEU A 137 9.60 -6.43 -1.72
CA LEU A 137 10.49 -7.50 -1.29
C LEU A 137 11.71 -7.59 -2.20
N THR A 138 12.87 -7.74 -1.59
CA THR A 138 14.12 -7.81 -2.34
C THR A 138 15.20 -8.54 -1.55
N ARG A 139 16.33 -8.84 -2.21
CA ARG A 139 17.46 -9.48 -1.57
C ARG A 139 18.25 -8.45 -0.73
N PRO A 140 18.76 -8.82 0.46
CA PRO A 140 19.48 -7.87 1.33
C PRO A 140 20.70 -7.22 0.69
N ASP A 141 21.38 -7.93 -0.21
CA ASP A 141 22.65 -7.57 -0.85
C ASP A 141 22.47 -6.91 -2.24
N ILE A 142 21.24 -6.70 -2.69
CA ILE A 142 20.99 -6.15 -4.02
C ILE A 142 21.44 -4.69 -4.13
N CYS A 143 22.21 -4.38 -5.18
CA CYS A 143 22.52 -2.99 -5.48
C CYS A 143 21.29 -2.25 -6.03
N GLU A 144 21.31 -0.92 -5.98
CA GLU A 144 20.19 -0.09 -6.44
C GLU A 144 19.87 -0.31 -7.93
N GLU A 145 20.89 -0.43 -8.78
CA GLU A 145 20.69 -0.62 -10.22
C GLU A 145 20.01 -1.95 -10.54
N GLU A 146 20.41 -3.03 -9.88
CA GLU A 146 19.77 -4.35 -10.02
C GLU A 146 18.32 -4.32 -9.54
N PHE A 147 18.06 -3.71 -8.39
CA PHE A 147 16.70 -3.56 -7.88
C PHE A 147 15.79 -2.80 -8.86
N LEU A 148 16.29 -1.71 -9.45
CA LEU A 148 15.54 -0.94 -10.45
C LEU A 148 15.29 -1.76 -11.73
N LYS A 149 16.26 -2.57 -12.18
CA LYS A 149 16.08 -3.48 -13.33
C LYS A 149 14.98 -4.52 -13.06
N ASP A 150 14.98 -5.11 -11.86
CA ASP A 150 13.94 -6.07 -11.45
C ASP A 150 12.57 -5.40 -11.40
N ALA A 151 12.48 -4.19 -10.82
CA ALA A 151 11.24 -3.41 -10.79
C ALA A 151 10.74 -3.07 -12.21
N VAL A 152 11.61 -2.69 -13.13
CA VAL A 152 11.25 -2.48 -14.55
C VAL A 152 10.71 -3.76 -15.18
N ALA A 153 11.33 -4.91 -14.91
CA ALA A 153 10.86 -6.20 -15.43
C ALA A 153 9.46 -6.54 -14.91
N GLU A 154 9.18 -6.32 -13.62
CA GLU A 154 7.85 -6.52 -13.04
C GLU A 154 6.80 -5.57 -13.64
N LEU A 155 7.12 -4.27 -13.75
CA LEU A 155 6.21 -3.28 -14.34
C LEU A 155 5.87 -3.62 -15.80
N LYS A 156 6.84 -4.10 -16.57
CA LYS A 156 6.62 -4.55 -17.95
C LYS A 156 5.67 -5.74 -18.03
N LYS A 157 5.65 -6.65 -17.05
CA LYS A 157 4.66 -7.75 -16.99
C LYS A 157 3.22 -7.24 -16.86
N LEU A 158 3.03 -6.03 -16.31
CA LEU A 158 1.74 -5.35 -16.22
C LEU A 158 1.40 -4.52 -17.48
N GLY A 159 2.29 -4.52 -18.47
CA GLY A 159 2.19 -3.66 -19.65
C GLY A 159 2.54 -2.20 -19.38
N ILE A 160 3.22 -1.90 -18.27
CA ILE A 160 3.64 -0.54 -17.91
C ILE A 160 5.08 -0.36 -18.35
N SER A 161 5.36 0.70 -19.10
CA SER A 161 6.72 1.08 -19.49
C SER A 161 7.16 2.28 -18.66
N PRO A 162 7.80 2.06 -17.49
CA PRO A 162 8.09 3.14 -16.55
C PRO A 162 9.07 4.14 -17.16
N ARG A 163 8.72 5.43 -17.05
CA ARG A 163 9.55 6.55 -17.51
C ARG A 163 10.48 7.06 -16.42
N LYS A 164 9.99 7.08 -15.18
CA LYS A 164 10.72 7.56 -14.00
C LYS A 164 10.51 6.61 -12.84
N LEU A 165 11.63 6.10 -12.31
CA LEU A 165 11.68 5.29 -11.10
C LEU A 165 12.66 5.93 -10.12
N LEU A 166 12.30 5.91 -8.85
CA LEU A 166 13.20 6.29 -7.77
C LEU A 166 13.15 5.22 -6.70
N SER A 167 14.30 4.58 -6.45
CA SER A 167 14.47 3.69 -5.31
C SER A 167 14.68 4.53 -4.04
N GLY A 168 14.28 4.01 -2.89
CA GLY A 168 14.41 4.71 -1.62
C GLY A 168 14.95 3.81 -0.52
N LYS A 169 14.40 3.99 0.68
CA LYS A 169 14.92 3.35 1.90
C LYS A 169 14.76 1.83 1.83
N THR A 170 15.77 1.14 2.35
CA THR A 170 15.70 -0.29 2.67
C THR A 170 15.21 -0.45 4.10
N GLN A 171 14.32 -1.41 4.32
CA GLN A 171 13.80 -1.77 5.64
C GLN A 171 13.73 -3.30 5.75
N SER A 172 13.82 -3.80 6.97
CA SER A 172 13.72 -5.22 7.25
C SER A 172 12.63 -5.50 8.28
N PHE A 173 12.01 -6.68 8.18
CA PHE A 173 10.95 -7.13 9.07
C PHE A 173 11.17 -8.59 9.48
N ARG A 174 10.86 -8.90 10.73
CA ARG A 174 10.97 -10.25 11.29
C ARG A 174 9.77 -11.10 10.85
N VAL A 175 10.05 -12.31 10.40
CA VAL A 175 9.09 -13.38 10.11
C VAL A 175 9.61 -14.68 10.73
N PRO A 176 8.79 -15.75 10.88
CA PRO A 176 9.25 -16.99 11.52
C PRO A 176 10.46 -17.63 10.83
N ASP A 177 10.55 -17.51 9.50
CA ASP A 177 11.63 -18.11 8.70
C ASP A 177 12.88 -17.22 8.59
N GLY A 178 12.92 -16.09 9.32
CA GLY A 178 14.06 -15.17 9.35
C GLY A 178 13.65 -13.73 9.16
N GLU A 179 14.47 -12.97 8.44
CA GLU A 179 14.21 -11.56 8.17
C GLU A 179 13.93 -11.37 6.67
N ILE A 180 12.88 -10.62 6.35
CA ILE A 180 12.61 -10.19 4.98
C ILE A 180 13.16 -8.78 4.79
N THR A 181 13.80 -8.54 3.65
CA THR A 181 14.27 -7.21 3.26
C THR A 181 13.35 -6.61 2.20
N THR A 182 13.08 -5.32 2.36
CA THR A 182 12.25 -4.54 1.45
C THR A 182 12.97 -3.26 1.06
N ARG A 183 12.63 -2.72 -0.12
CA ARG A 183 13.06 -1.39 -0.56
C ARG A 183 11.87 -0.61 -1.09
N SER A 184 11.79 0.68 -0.76
CA SER A 184 10.71 1.52 -1.27
C SER A 184 10.94 1.90 -2.74
N LEU A 185 9.87 2.02 -3.51
CA LEU A 185 9.91 2.39 -4.93
C LEU A 185 8.84 3.43 -5.24
N MET A 186 9.26 4.52 -5.89
CA MET A 186 8.37 5.47 -6.53
C MET A 186 8.37 5.25 -8.03
N VAL A 187 7.17 5.27 -8.63
CA VAL A 187 6.95 5.26 -10.07
C VAL A 187 6.20 6.54 -10.42
N ALA A 188 6.74 7.33 -11.33
CA ALA A 188 6.15 8.59 -11.75
C ALA A 188 5.88 8.64 -13.25
N ASP A 189 5.10 9.64 -13.66
CA ASP A 189 4.61 9.82 -15.01
C ASP A 189 3.86 8.57 -15.51
N LEU A 190 2.95 8.01 -14.72
CA LEU A 190 2.07 6.92 -15.18
C LEU A 190 0.86 7.47 -15.92
N GLU A 191 0.42 6.78 -16.97
CA GLU A 191 -0.92 7.04 -17.52
C GLU A 191 -1.99 6.67 -16.46
N PRO A 192 -3.16 7.34 -16.44
CA PRO A 192 -4.17 7.11 -15.41
C PRO A 192 -4.57 5.63 -15.20
N MET A 193 -4.71 4.86 -16.27
CA MET A 193 -5.07 3.44 -16.18
C MET A 193 -3.87 2.52 -15.86
N GLU A 194 -2.64 2.97 -16.14
CA GLU A 194 -1.45 2.29 -15.64
C GLU A 194 -1.34 2.43 -14.12
N ALA A 195 -1.68 3.62 -13.58
CA ALA A 195 -1.73 3.85 -12.14
C ALA A 195 -2.75 2.93 -11.46
N ILE A 196 -3.97 2.83 -12.00
CA ILE A 196 -4.99 1.89 -11.49
C ILE A 196 -4.47 0.46 -11.52
N ARG A 197 -3.96 -0.02 -12.65
CA ARG A 197 -3.45 -1.40 -12.77
C ARG A 197 -2.31 -1.68 -11.78
N LEU A 198 -1.43 -0.71 -11.58
CA LEU A 198 -0.33 -0.82 -10.62
C LEU A 198 -0.84 -0.87 -9.18
N GLU A 199 -1.85 -0.06 -8.83
CA GLU A 199 -2.51 -0.14 -7.53
C GLU A 199 -3.21 -1.50 -7.34
N GLU A 200 -3.98 -1.98 -8.32
CA GLU A 200 -4.68 -3.27 -8.27
C GLU A 200 -3.71 -4.45 -8.06
N VAL A 201 -2.73 -4.59 -8.95
CA VAL A 201 -1.89 -5.79 -9.07
C VAL A 201 -0.60 -5.69 -8.26
N GLY A 202 -0.05 -4.49 -8.06
CA GLY A 202 1.24 -4.33 -7.42
C GLY A 202 2.38 -4.98 -8.19
N ILE A 203 3.56 -5.08 -7.56
CA ILE A 203 4.70 -5.82 -8.13
C ILE A 203 5.33 -6.74 -7.08
N GLY A 204 5.94 -7.84 -7.53
CA GLY A 204 6.56 -8.80 -6.64
C GLY A 204 5.56 -9.55 -5.74
N GLU A 205 6.08 -10.12 -4.66
CA GLU A 205 5.33 -10.99 -3.74
C GLU A 205 5.04 -10.31 -2.39
N GLY A 206 4.40 -11.05 -1.48
CA GLY A 206 4.25 -10.62 -0.09
C GLY A 206 3.15 -9.59 0.17
N ARG A 207 2.11 -9.52 -0.70
CA ARG A 207 0.97 -8.58 -0.52
C ARG A 207 0.24 -8.73 0.80
N LEU A 208 0.18 -9.95 1.35
CA LEU A 208 -0.39 -10.20 2.68
C LEU A 208 0.51 -9.74 3.83
N LEU A 209 1.78 -9.43 3.54
CA LEU A 209 2.71 -8.75 4.45
C LEU A 209 2.86 -7.27 4.07
N GLY A 210 1.95 -6.73 3.26
CA GLY A 210 1.97 -5.34 2.80
C GLY A 210 3.08 -4.98 1.82
N CYS A 211 3.72 -5.97 1.23
CA CYS A 211 4.73 -5.77 0.19
C CYS A 211 4.09 -5.71 -1.20
N GLY A 212 4.71 -4.97 -2.12
CA GLY A 212 4.24 -4.83 -3.50
C GLY A 212 3.04 -3.90 -3.68
N LEU A 213 2.50 -3.30 -2.61
CA LEU A 213 1.30 -2.47 -2.66
C LEU A 213 1.63 -1.00 -2.95
N PHE A 214 1.02 -0.44 -4.00
CA PHE A 214 1.20 0.97 -4.37
C PHE A 214 0.06 1.83 -3.84
N MET A 215 0.43 3.04 -3.42
CA MET A 215 -0.49 4.09 -3.00
C MET A 215 -0.18 5.37 -3.76
N PRO A 216 -1.20 6.20 -4.05
CA PRO A 216 -0.98 7.49 -4.68
C PRO A 216 -0.11 8.36 -3.79
N HIS A 217 0.99 8.86 -4.35
CA HIS A 217 1.84 9.83 -3.70
C HIS A 217 1.51 11.21 -4.25
N LYS A 218 1.21 12.17 -3.38
CA LYS A 218 1.07 13.56 -3.84
C LYS A 218 2.42 13.99 -4.39
N GLY A 219 2.52 14.07 -5.71
CA GLY A 219 3.73 14.50 -6.39
C GLY A 219 4.20 15.84 -5.82
N ILE A 220 5.52 16.02 -5.81
CA ILE A 220 6.11 17.34 -5.68
C ILE A 220 5.62 18.11 -6.90
N LYS A 221 4.63 18.99 -6.72
CA LYS A 221 4.35 20.00 -7.76
C LYS A 221 5.66 20.77 -7.89
N HIS A 222 6.35 20.63 -9.02
CA HIS A 222 7.43 21.54 -9.36
C HIS A 222 6.89 22.95 -9.16
N ALA A 223 7.49 23.69 -8.23
CA ALA A 223 7.26 25.11 -8.12
C ALA A 223 7.57 25.67 -9.51
N LYS A 224 6.56 26.17 -10.22
CA LYS A 224 6.79 26.92 -11.45
C LYS A 224 7.69 28.09 -11.03
N GLU A 225 8.91 28.12 -11.55
CA GLU A 225 9.73 29.32 -11.50
C GLU A 225 8.88 30.45 -12.12
N SER A 226 8.75 31.52 -11.34
CA SER A 226 8.04 32.75 -11.75
C SER A 226 8.94 33.59 -12.63
#